data_AF-A0A1I4TEC1-F1
#
_entry.id   AF-A0A1I4TEC1-F1
#
_cell.length_a   1.000
_cell.length_b   1.000
_cell.length_c   1.000
_cell.angle_alpha   90.00
_cell.angle_beta   90.00
_cell.angle_gamma   90.00
#
_symmetry.space_group_name_H-M   'P 1'
#
loop_
_entity.id
_entity.type
_entity.pdbx_description
1 polymer ?
#
loop_
_entity_poly.entity_id
_entity_poly.type
_entity_poly.pdbx_seq_one_letter_code
_entity_poly.pdbx_strand_id
1 'polypeptide(L)'
;MSIRVKLFLTFLLTTLLVVMGMHFFSRWSLEKGFAEFIEKRQQERVDKIIDVLEEYYADHLGWENLVENKLRWISLLWRADPHRHHPPKWIIKQAQREPDHHWPPATLPEKANQRWPPFGLRVMLLDRDKTILFGREELIPQLRLYAIQHDFETVGYLGLLPGKPVSQAK
;
A
#
# COMPACT_ATOMS: atom_id res chain seq x y z
N MET A 1 38.44 42.12 28.19
CA MET A 1 38.26 41.48 26.86
C MET A 1 37.88 42.54 25.84
N SER A 2 38.66 42.67 24.76
CA SER A 2 38.54 43.73 23.75
C SER A 2 37.20 43.66 22.99
N ILE A 3 36.58 44.81 22.70
CA ILE A 3 35.33 44.94 21.91
C ILE A 3 35.36 44.11 20.62
N ARG A 4 36.56 43.98 20.03
CA ARG A 4 36.83 43.18 18.83
C ARG A 4 36.46 41.71 19.01
N VAL A 5 36.73 41.14 20.18
CA VAL A 5 36.39 39.74 20.54
C VAL A 5 34.88 39.59 20.72
N LYS A 6 34.20 40.57 21.33
CA LYS A 6 32.73 40.55 21.45
C LYS A 6 32.05 40.54 20.09
N LEU A 7 32.49 41.39 19.15
CA LEU A 7 31.94 41.42 17.79
C LEU A 7 32.20 40.12 17.03
N PHE A 8 33.42 39.59 17.09
CA PHE A 8 33.77 38.33 16.43
C PHE A 8 32.96 37.14 16.96
N LEU A 9 32.78 37.08 18.29
CA LEU A 9 32.01 36.01 18.93
C LEU A 9 30.52 36.08 18.57
N THR A 10 29.96 37.29 18.50
CA THR A 10 28.54 37.48 18.13
C THR A 10 28.32 37.06 16.68
N PHE A 11 29.23 37.41 15.78
CA PHE A 11 29.15 37.04 14.37
C PHE A 11 29.29 35.52 14.18
N LEU A 12 30.25 34.89 14.87
CA LEU A 12 30.46 33.44 14.87
C LEU A 12 29.23 32.70 15.41
N LEU A 13 28.65 33.18 16.51
CA LEU A 13 27.48 32.56 17.10
C LEU A 13 26.27 32.68 16.15
N THR A 14 26.12 33.82 15.48
CA THR A 14 25.03 34.05 14.54
C THR A 14 25.14 33.13 13.33
N THR A 15 26.33 32.99 12.72
CA THR A 15 26.52 32.07 11.60
C THR A 15 26.35 30.60 12.01
N LEU A 16 26.84 30.21 13.19
CA LEU A 16 26.64 28.86 13.71
C LEU A 16 25.15 28.55 13.92
N LEU A 17 24.39 29.51 14.45
CA LEU A 17 22.96 29.38 14.72
C LEU A 17 22.15 29.26 13.41
N VAL A 18 22.52 30.03 12.38
CA VAL A 18 21.93 29.92 11.03
C VAL A 18 22.20 28.55 10.41
N VAL A 19 23.45 28.07 10.47
CA VAL A 19 23.83 26.74 9.93
C VAL A 19 23.11 25.63 10.68
N MET A 20 23.03 25.72 12.01
CA MET A 20 22.34 24.74 12.85
C MET A 20 20.83 24.72 12.55
N GLY A 21 20.22 25.90 12.35
CA GLY A 21 18.83 26.02 11.91
C GLY A 21 18.58 25.41 10.53
N MET A 22 19.48 25.64 9.57
CA MET A 22 19.39 25.07 8.22
C MET A 22 19.53 23.54 8.22
N HIS A 23 20.43 22.99 9.06
CA HIS A 23 20.56 21.54 9.24
C HIS A 23 19.36 20.92 9.97
N PHE A 24 18.83 21.59 10.97
CA PHE A 24 17.67 21.11 11.72
C PHE A 24 16.42 21.09 10.82
N PHE A 25 16.19 22.18 10.08
CA PHE A 25 15.07 22.26 9.14
C PHE A 25 15.19 21.24 8.01
N SER A 26 16.39 21.02 7.46
CA SER A 26 16.65 19.99 6.44
C SER A 26 16.32 18.59 6.97
N ARG A 27 16.73 18.24 8.20
CA ARG A 27 16.38 16.96 8.81
C ARG A 27 14.89 16.82 9.09
N TRP A 28 14.23 17.88 9.58
CA TRP A 28 12.82 17.84 9.94
C TRP A 28 11.88 17.84 8.72
N SER A 29 12.24 18.58 7.67
CA SER A 29 11.46 18.67 6.44
C SER A 29 11.52 17.38 5.63
N LEU A 30 12.62 16.62 5.71
CA LEU A 30 12.73 15.33 5.04
C LEU A 30 11.90 14.26 5.75
N GLU A 31 11.94 14.17 7.09
CA GLU A 31 11.18 13.16 7.83
C GLU A 31 9.66 13.31 7.68
N LYS A 32 9.14 14.54 7.73
CA LYS A 32 7.69 14.81 7.59
C LYS A 32 7.23 14.73 6.13
N GLY A 33 7.98 15.34 5.21
CA GLY A 33 7.62 15.36 3.78
C GLY A 33 7.69 13.98 3.11
N PHE A 34 8.65 13.12 3.50
CA PHE A 34 8.73 11.77 2.94
C PHE A 34 7.62 10.86 3.46
N ALA A 35 7.23 10.97 4.73
CA ALA A 35 6.13 10.16 5.29
C ALA A 35 4.80 10.45 4.58
N GLU A 36 4.46 11.73 4.42
CA GLU A 36 3.24 12.16 3.72
C GLU A 36 3.27 11.78 2.23
N PHE A 37 4.41 11.89 1.55
CA PHE A 37 4.53 11.51 0.13
C PHE A 37 4.40 9.98 -0.09
N ILE A 38 4.96 9.20 0.82
CA ILE A 38 4.86 7.74 0.86
C ILE A 38 3.42 7.28 1.07
N GLU A 39 2.72 7.96 1.98
CA GLU A 39 1.34 7.64 2.35
C GLU A 39 0.38 7.96 1.20
N LYS A 40 0.52 9.15 0.59
CA LYS A 40 -0.32 9.58 -0.53
C LYS A 40 -0.25 8.62 -1.73
N ARG A 41 0.94 8.11 -2.06
CA ARG A 41 1.09 7.15 -3.18
C ARG A 41 0.60 5.74 -2.87
N GLN A 42 0.64 5.31 -1.61
CA GLN A 42 0.01 4.04 -1.23
C GLN A 42 -1.51 4.18 -1.28
N GLN A 43 -2.04 5.30 -0.80
CA GLN A 43 -3.47 5.60 -0.84
C GLN A 43 -4.01 5.64 -2.27
N GLU A 44 -3.34 6.34 -3.21
CA GLU A 44 -3.74 6.35 -4.63
C GLU A 44 -3.83 4.95 -5.28
N ARG A 45 -3.05 3.96 -4.80
CA ARG A 45 -3.14 2.58 -5.31
C ARG A 45 -4.28 1.80 -4.68
N VAL A 46 -4.53 2.05 -3.39
CA VAL A 46 -5.67 1.48 -2.66
C VAL A 46 -6.96 1.97 -3.30
N ASP A 47 -7.08 3.29 -3.50
CA ASP A 47 -8.25 3.94 -4.09
C ASP A 47 -8.58 3.32 -5.46
N LYS A 48 -7.58 3.10 -6.33
CA LYS A 48 -7.80 2.43 -7.62
C LYS A 48 -8.33 1.00 -7.51
N ILE A 49 -7.92 0.25 -6.49
CA ILE A 49 -8.48 -1.10 -6.28
C ILE A 49 -9.90 -0.99 -5.77
N ILE A 50 -10.17 -0.04 -4.87
CA ILE A 50 -11.52 0.22 -4.37
C ILE A 50 -12.43 0.59 -5.54
N ASP A 51 -12.05 1.56 -6.39
CA ASP A 51 -12.83 1.96 -7.58
C ASP A 51 -13.21 0.75 -8.45
N VAL A 52 -12.25 -0.12 -8.75
CA VAL A 52 -12.48 -1.34 -9.56
C VAL A 52 -13.39 -2.35 -8.85
N LEU A 53 -13.33 -2.41 -7.52
CA LEU A 53 -14.18 -3.28 -6.72
C LEU A 53 -15.61 -2.75 -6.56
N GLU A 54 -15.76 -1.44 -6.43
CA GLU A 54 -17.07 -0.76 -6.42
C GLU A 54 -17.76 -0.91 -7.77
N GLU A 55 -17.03 -0.72 -8.88
CA GLU A 55 -17.54 -0.97 -10.23
C GLU A 55 -17.93 -2.45 -10.41
N TYR A 56 -17.08 -3.38 -9.98
CA TYR A 56 -17.39 -4.81 -10.06
C TYR A 56 -18.65 -5.17 -9.26
N TYR A 57 -18.78 -4.65 -8.04
CA TYR A 57 -19.94 -4.87 -7.19
C TYR A 57 -21.21 -4.27 -7.80
N ALA A 58 -21.14 -3.07 -8.37
CA ALA A 58 -22.27 -2.43 -9.05
C ALA A 58 -22.75 -3.26 -10.25
N ASP A 59 -21.83 -3.83 -11.03
CA ASP A 59 -22.15 -4.62 -12.22
C ASP A 59 -22.74 -6.00 -11.89
N HIS A 60 -22.31 -6.62 -10.80
CA HIS A 60 -22.66 -8.02 -10.46
C HIS A 60 -23.63 -8.14 -9.27
N LEU A 61 -23.94 -7.02 -8.61
CA LEU A 61 -24.80 -6.91 -7.42
C LEU A 61 -24.40 -7.87 -6.28
N GLY A 62 -23.10 -8.12 -6.11
CA GLY A 62 -22.61 -9.03 -5.08
C GLY A 62 -21.20 -9.55 -5.29
N TRP A 63 -20.71 -10.27 -4.28
CA TRP A 63 -19.39 -10.90 -4.27
C TRP A 63 -19.41 -12.38 -4.70
N GLU A 64 -20.58 -13.00 -4.80
CA GLU A 64 -20.76 -14.44 -5.02
C GLU A 64 -20.05 -14.90 -6.29
N ASN A 65 -20.25 -14.15 -7.38
CA ASN A 65 -19.63 -14.41 -8.67
C ASN A 65 -18.09 -14.28 -8.63
N LEU A 66 -17.58 -13.40 -7.76
CA LEU A 66 -16.15 -13.20 -7.59
C LEU A 66 -15.53 -14.36 -6.81
N VAL A 67 -16.19 -14.76 -5.72
CA VAL A 67 -15.78 -15.83 -4.81
C VAL A 67 -15.71 -17.18 -5.51
N GLU A 68 -16.62 -17.44 -6.47
CA GLU A 68 -16.60 -18.64 -7.32
C GLU A 68 -15.32 -18.79 -8.17
N ASN A 69 -14.59 -17.70 -8.43
CA ASN A 69 -13.44 -17.75 -9.32
C ASN A 69 -12.28 -16.86 -8.86
N LYS A 70 -11.35 -17.47 -8.12
CA LYS A 70 -10.09 -16.87 -7.70
C LYS A 70 -9.29 -16.22 -8.84
N LEU A 71 -9.34 -16.75 -10.06
CA LEU A 71 -8.62 -16.15 -11.19
C LEU A 71 -9.23 -14.81 -11.60
N ARG A 72 -10.55 -14.61 -11.42
CA ARG A 72 -11.20 -13.30 -11.63
C ARG A 72 -10.70 -12.30 -10.60
N TRP A 73 -10.68 -12.67 -9.32
CA TRP A 73 -10.08 -11.84 -8.26
C TRP A 73 -8.65 -11.40 -8.62
N ILE A 74 -7.80 -12.36 -9.01
CA ILE A 74 -6.42 -12.06 -9.45
C ILE A 74 -6.42 -11.15 -10.68
N SER A 75 -7.30 -11.36 -11.65
CA SER A 75 -7.35 -10.49 -12.83
C SER A 75 -7.76 -9.05 -12.50
N LEU A 76 -8.69 -8.85 -11.54
CA LEU A 76 -9.13 -7.53 -11.08
C LEU A 76 -8.00 -6.79 -10.36
N LEU A 77 -7.28 -7.47 -9.47
CA LEU A 77 -6.14 -6.89 -8.76
C LEU A 77 -5.05 -6.35 -9.71
N TRP A 78 -4.78 -7.04 -10.81
CA TRP A 78 -3.81 -6.59 -11.80
C TRP A 78 -4.38 -5.55 -12.76
N ARG A 79 -5.68 -5.54 -13.02
CA ARG A 79 -6.32 -4.46 -13.78
C ARG A 79 -6.14 -3.11 -13.09
N ALA A 80 -6.24 -3.09 -11.76
CA ALA A 80 -6.02 -1.90 -10.94
C ALA A 80 -4.54 -1.48 -10.79
N ASP A 81 -3.56 -2.35 -11.13
CA ASP A 81 -2.14 -2.01 -11.02
C ASP A 81 -1.68 -1.15 -12.23
N PRO A 82 -1.19 0.08 -12.01
CA PRO A 82 -0.78 0.97 -13.09
C PRO A 82 0.44 0.50 -13.89
N HIS A 83 1.24 -0.42 -13.35
CA HIS A 83 2.48 -0.88 -13.97
C HIS A 83 2.37 -2.26 -14.60
N ARG A 84 1.36 -3.04 -14.19
CA ARG A 84 1.21 -4.43 -14.61
C ARG A 84 -0.26 -4.80 -14.75
N HIS A 85 -0.77 -4.76 -15.97
CA HIS A 85 -2.15 -5.15 -16.26
C HIS A 85 -2.40 -6.66 -16.26
N HIS A 86 -1.37 -7.49 -16.16
CA HIS A 86 -1.49 -8.95 -16.22
C HIS A 86 -0.70 -9.66 -15.11
N PRO A 87 -1.31 -10.67 -14.45
CA PRO A 87 -0.63 -11.44 -13.43
C PRO A 87 0.50 -12.29 -14.04
N PRO A 88 1.70 -12.27 -13.44
CA PRO A 88 2.76 -13.22 -13.77
C PRO A 88 2.27 -14.67 -13.76
N LYS A 89 2.72 -15.47 -14.74
CA LYS A 89 2.33 -16.90 -14.87
C LYS A 89 2.57 -17.73 -13.60
N TRP A 90 3.59 -17.40 -12.82
CA TRP A 90 3.88 -18.11 -11.57
C TRP A 90 2.79 -17.88 -10.50
N ILE A 91 2.18 -16.69 -10.45
CA ILE A 91 1.10 -16.36 -9.53
C ILE A 91 -0.13 -17.19 -9.87
N ILE A 92 -0.49 -17.24 -11.14
CA ILE A 92 -1.62 -18.04 -11.63
C ILE A 92 -1.42 -19.52 -11.27
N LYS A 93 -0.24 -20.08 -11.61
CA LYS A 93 0.07 -21.49 -11.34
C LYS A 93 0.02 -21.82 -9.85
N GLN A 94 0.44 -20.90 -9.00
CA GLN A 94 0.44 -21.14 -7.56
C GLN A 94 -0.96 -20.95 -6.96
N ALA A 95 -1.69 -19.93 -7.38
CA ALA A 95 -3.06 -19.69 -6.97
C ALA A 95 -3.96 -20.91 -7.24
N GLN A 96 -3.74 -21.61 -8.37
CA GLN A 96 -4.45 -22.84 -8.74
C GLN A 96 -4.08 -24.07 -7.90
N ARG A 97 -2.96 -24.06 -7.18
CA ARG A 97 -2.53 -25.17 -6.30
C ARG A 97 -3.06 -25.02 -4.88
N GLU A 98 -3.52 -23.83 -4.53
CA GLU A 98 -4.03 -23.48 -3.21
C GLU A 98 -5.57 -23.38 -3.27
N PRO A 99 -6.27 -23.50 -2.12
CA PRO A 99 -7.72 -23.38 -2.10
C PRO A 99 -8.22 -22.05 -2.69
N ASP A 100 -9.46 -22.04 -3.19
CA ASP A 100 -10.00 -20.91 -3.97
C ASP A 100 -10.02 -19.60 -3.18
N HIS A 101 -10.41 -19.64 -1.90
CA HIS A 101 -10.45 -18.45 -1.03
C HIS A 101 -9.07 -18.00 -0.50
N HIS A 102 -8.02 -18.79 -0.70
CA HIS A 102 -6.70 -18.49 -0.13
C HIS A 102 -5.95 -17.47 -0.97
N TRP A 103 -5.78 -16.28 -0.41
CA TRP A 103 -4.98 -15.23 -1.02
C TRP A 103 -4.40 -14.33 0.07
N PRO A 104 -3.17 -13.78 -0.07
CA PRO A 104 -2.18 -14.04 -1.11
C PRO A 104 -1.61 -15.48 -1.05
N PRO A 105 -0.86 -15.94 -2.07
CA PRO A 105 -0.23 -17.25 -2.08
C PRO A 105 0.76 -17.45 -0.91
N ALA A 106 0.83 -18.65 -0.35
CA ALA A 106 1.58 -18.92 0.88
C ALA A 106 3.10 -18.85 0.68
N THR A 107 3.58 -19.35 -0.46
CA THR A 107 5.02 -19.48 -0.75
C THR A 107 5.40 -18.60 -1.93
N LEU A 108 6.05 -17.47 -1.69
CA LEU A 108 6.56 -16.66 -2.81
C LEU A 108 7.76 -17.38 -3.44
N PRO A 109 7.83 -17.51 -4.79
CA PRO A 109 9.01 -18.02 -5.43
C PRO A 109 10.21 -17.16 -5.05
N GLU A 110 11.39 -17.77 -4.93
CA GLU A 110 12.64 -17.08 -4.57
C GLU A 110 12.96 -15.90 -5.49
N LYS A 111 12.57 -16.00 -6.78
CA LYS A 111 12.65 -14.91 -7.76
C LYS A 111 11.66 -13.77 -7.49
N ALA A 112 10.51 -14.04 -6.88
CA ALA A 112 9.53 -13.06 -6.44
C ALA A 112 9.88 -12.44 -5.07
N ASN A 113 10.78 -13.07 -4.29
CA ASN A 113 11.46 -12.45 -3.15
C ASN A 113 12.41 -11.30 -3.57
N GLN A 114 12.51 -10.96 -4.86
CA GLN A 114 13.17 -9.74 -5.31
C GLN A 114 12.48 -8.51 -4.72
N ARG A 115 13.11 -7.92 -3.70
CA ARG A 115 13.03 -6.58 -3.09
C ARG A 115 11.65 -5.93 -2.85
N TRP A 116 10.64 -6.13 -3.70
CA TRP A 116 9.27 -5.61 -3.60
C TRP A 116 8.23 -6.57 -4.22
N PRO A 117 7.37 -7.23 -3.43
CA PRO A 117 6.27 -8.02 -3.98
C PRO A 117 5.25 -7.11 -4.70
N PRO A 118 4.59 -7.60 -5.77
CA PRO A 118 3.50 -6.89 -6.43
C PRO A 118 2.41 -6.43 -5.44
N PHE A 119 1.81 -5.27 -5.70
CA PHE A 119 0.84 -4.67 -4.77
C PHE A 119 -0.37 -5.58 -4.54
N GLY A 120 -0.88 -6.26 -5.58
CA GLY A 120 -1.99 -7.21 -5.45
C GLY A 120 -1.74 -8.38 -4.49
N LEU A 121 -0.48 -8.75 -4.20
CA LEU A 121 -0.15 -9.79 -3.21
C LEU A 121 -0.27 -9.30 -1.76
N ARG A 122 -0.56 -8.02 -1.55
CA ARG A 122 -0.75 -7.43 -0.23
C ARG A 122 -2.21 -7.15 0.07
N VAL A 123 -3.11 -7.55 -0.81
CA VAL A 123 -4.51 -7.18 -0.78
C VAL A 123 -5.35 -8.40 -0.47
N MET A 124 -6.34 -8.25 0.41
CA MET A 124 -7.32 -9.26 0.80
C MET A 124 -8.71 -8.66 0.67
N LEU A 125 -9.71 -9.48 0.33
CA LEU A 125 -11.11 -9.07 0.23
C LEU A 125 -11.90 -9.66 1.39
N LEU A 126 -12.61 -8.79 2.09
CA LEU A 126 -13.50 -9.15 3.19
C LEU A 126 -14.90 -8.64 2.87
N ASP A 127 -15.90 -9.38 3.33
CA ASP A 127 -17.30 -9.04 3.20
C ASP A 127 -17.71 -7.91 4.17
N ARG A 128 -18.96 -7.43 4.10
CA ARG A 128 -19.54 -6.43 5.00
C ARG A 128 -19.39 -6.81 6.48
N ASP A 129 -19.52 -8.09 6.81
CA ASP A 129 -19.37 -8.61 8.17
C ASP A 129 -17.90 -8.88 8.57
N LYS A 130 -16.95 -8.51 7.71
CA LYS A 130 -15.51 -8.82 7.82
C LYS A 130 -15.18 -10.30 7.72
N THR A 131 -16.10 -11.10 7.19
CA THR A 131 -15.84 -12.48 6.77
C THR A 131 -14.82 -12.48 5.63
N ILE A 132 -13.88 -13.42 5.64
CA ILE A 132 -12.89 -13.53 4.57
C ILE A 132 -13.56 -14.05 3.29
N LEU A 133 -13.48 -13.28 2.21
CA LEU A 133 -13.82 -13.73 0.86
C LEU A 133 -12.56 -14.23 0.14
N PHE A 134 -11.51 -13.42 0.13
CA PHE A 134 -10.18 -13.81 -0.36
C PHE A 134 -9.11 -13.37 0.63
N GLY A 135 -8.50 -14.35 1.31
CA GLY A 135 -7.69 -14.02 2.47
C GLY A 135 -7.00 -15.20 3.15
N ARG A 136 -6.28 -14.87 4.22
CA ARG A 136 -5.77 -15.81 5.22
C ARG A 136 -6.10 -15.29 6.60
N GLU A 137 -6.63 -16.16 7.45
CA GLU A 137 -6.98 -15.82 8.83
C GLU A 137 -5.74 -15.37 9.62
N GLU A 138 -4.59 -16.00 9.39
CA GLU A 138 -3.34 -15.67 10.07
C GLU A 138 -2.87 -14.22 9.83
N LEU A 139 -3.33 -13.61 8.74
CA LEU A 139 -2.91 -12.28 8.32
C LEU A 139 -3.87 -11.17 8.74
N ILE A 140 -5.10 -11.50 9.18
CA ILE A 140 -6.11 -10.53 9.62
C ILE A 140 -5.57 -9.50 10.63
N PRO A 141 -4.85 -9.88 11.70
CA PRO A 141 -4.46 -8.94 12.75
C PRO A 141 -3.55 -7.80 12.26
N GLN A 142 -2.96 -7.95 11.07
CA GLN A 142 -2.01 -7.01 10.49
C GLN A 142 -2.66 -6.10 9.44
N LEU A 143 -3.93 -6.35 9.07
CA LEU A 143 -4.59 -5.64 7.99
C LEU A 143 -4.98 -4.21 8.37
N ARG A 144 -4.70 -3.29 7.45
CA ARG A 144 -5.43 -2.01 7.39
C ARG A 144 -6.66 -2.22 6.51
N LEU A 145 -7.84 -1.94 7.03
CA LEU A 145 -9.10 -2.09 6.32
C LEU A 145 -9.50 -0.77 5.67
N TYR A 146 -9.91 -0.84 4.41
CA TYR A 146 -10.51 0.27 3.68
C TYR A 146 -11.93 -0.15 3.27
N ALA A 147 -12.91 0.71 3.53
CA ALA A 147 -14.30 0.41 3.16
C ALA A 147 -14.48 0.48 1.65
N ILE A 148 -15.24 -0.48 1.11
CA ILE A 148 -15.73 -0.48 -0.27
C ILE A 148 -17.19 -0.04 -0.19
N GLN A 149 -17.56 1.02 -0.89
CA GLN A 149 -18.89 1.61 -0.81
C GLN A 149 -19.68 1.41 -2.10
N HIS A 150 -20.97 1.13 -1.97
CA HIS A 150 -21.92 1.15 -3.06
C HIS A 150 -23.20 1.84 -2.58
N ASP A 151 -23.67 2.86 -3.31
CA ASP A 151 -24.82 3.68 -2.91
C ASP A 151 -24.76 4.18 -1.45
N PHE A 152 -23.58 4.65 -1.03
CA PHE A 152 -23.28 5.12 0.34
C PHE A 152 -23.38 4.05 1.44
N GLU A 153 -23.54 2.77 1.09
CA GLU A 153 -23.45 1.66 2.02
C GLU A 153 -22.11 0.93 1.90
N THR A 154 -21.55 0.51 3.04
CA THR A 154 -20.37 -0.35 3.04
C THR A 154 -20.76 -1.77 2.65
N VAL A 155 -20.28 -2.22 1.50
CA VAL A 155 -20.56 -3.56 0.94
C VAL A 155 -19.41 -4.55 1.14
N GLY A 156 -18.27 -4.08 1.64
CA GLY A 156 -17.11 -4.91 1.95
C GLY A 156 -15.93 -4.11 2.45
N TYR A 157 -14.84 -4.80 2.73
CA TYR A 157 -13.58 -4.19 3.12
C TYR A 157 -12.41 -4.74 2.30
N LEU A 158 -11.58 -3.82 1.81
CA LEU A 158 -10.28 -4.13 1.27
C LEU A 158 -9.26 -4.18 2.41
N GLY A 159 -8.72 -5.36 2.68
CA GLY A 159 -7.62 -5.54 3.63
C GLY A 159 -6.27 -5.34 2.96
N LEU A 160 -5.44 -4.44 3.49
CA LEU A 160 -4.07 -4.24 3.02
C LEU A 160 -3.05 -4.68 4.07
N LEU A 161 -2.15 -5.58 3.66
CA LEU A 161 -1.00 -6.00 4.46
C LEU A 161 0.06 -4.90 4.54
N PRO A 162 0.72 -4.74 5.70
CA PRO A 162 1.79 -3.77 5.87
C PRO A 162 2.95 -4.15 4.94
N GLY A 163 3.61 -3.13 4.39
CA GLY A 163 4.73 -3.34 3.48
C GLY A 163 5.38 -2.03 3.12
N LYS A 164 6.65 -2.11 2.72
CA LYS A 164 7.45 -0.93 2.43
C LYS A 164 6.83 -0.20 1.21
N PRO A 165 6.64 1.13 1.29
CA PRO A 165 6.04 1.89 0.22
C PRO A 165 6.86 1.80 -1.06
N VAL A 166 6.17 1.75 -2.20
CA VAL A 166 6.81 1.67 -3.52
C VAL A 166 7.47 3.01 -3.84
N SER A 167 8.77 3.12 -3.52
CA SER A 167 9.65 4.16 -4.08
C SER A 167 9.80 3.88 -5.58
N GLN A 168 9.03 4.56 -6.43
CA GLN A 168 9.36 4.63 -7.85
C GLN A 168 10.61 5.49 -8.01
N ALA A 169 11.76 4.84 -8.15
CA ALA A 169 12.94 5.45 -8.73
C ALA A 169 13.42 4.53 -9.85
N LYS A 170 13.04 4.88 -11.08
CA LYS A 170 13.85 4.60 -12.27
C LYS A 170 13.52 5.60 -13.36
#